data_AF-A0A8T5UCE2-F1
#
_entry.id   AF-A0A8T5UCE2-F1
#
_cell.length_a   1.000
_cell.length_b   1.000
_cell.length_c   1.000
_cell.angle_alpha   90.00
_cell.angle_beta   90.00
_cell.angle_gamma   90.00
#
_symmetry.space_group_name_H-M   'P 1'
#
loop_
_entity.id
_entity.type
_entity.pdbx_description
1 polymer ?
#
loop_
_entity_poly.entity_id
_entity_poly.type
_entity_poly.pdbx_seq_one_letter_code
_entity_poly.pdbx_strand_id
1 'polypeptide(L)'
;MSEEPQVKPEYNLLKTSIEEKKMSEEPQVKPEWQHASLVSGLGKWAWIAGLINGIIEMIFGIYLLALFGGFGSLTGVGYIIGAIILIFVSFAIIKPKFSSKCAEKDWEALYGWTLALGGTKIPWMLIWGIIFTLFSWYYWGGIFVLLPAILLLFTGPR
;
A
#
# COMPACT_ATOMS: atom_id res chain seq x y z
N MET A 1 -72.53 0.52 19.02
CA MET A 1 -72.18 0.46 17.59
C MET A 1 -70.91 1.30 17.46
N SER A 2 -69.74 0.65 17.50
CA SER A 2 -68.43 1.31 17.49
C SER A 2 -67.94 1.40 16.04
N GLU A 3 -67.82 2.62 15.52
CA GLU A 3 -67.27 2.87 14.18
C GLU A 3 -65.76 2.60 14.19
N GLU A 4 -65.30 1.65 13.36
CA GLU A 4 -63.88 1.45 13.11
C GLU A 4 -63.33 2.63 12.28
N PRO A 5 -62.20 3.23 12.69
CA PRO A 5 -61.60 4.33 11.95
C PRO A 5 -61.04 3.84 10.61
N GLN A 6 -61.61 4.37 9.53
CA GLN A 6 -61.18 4.16 8.14
C GLN A 6 -59.77 4.73 7.95
N VAL A 7 -58.76 3.85 7.88
CA VAL A 7 -57.36 4.23 7.61
C VAL A 7 -57.26 4.74 6.17
N LYS A 8 -56.86 6.00 6.01
CA LYS A 8 -56.77 6.67 4.70
C LYS A 8 -55.78 5.95 3.77
N PRO A 9 -56.15 5.69 2.50
CA PRO A 9 -55.33 4.93 1.53
C PRO A 9 -53.98 5.59 1.22
N GLU A 10 -53.87 6.90 1.41
CA GLU A 10 -52.66 7.70 1.20
C GLU A 10 -51.52 7.32 2.17
N TYR A 11 -51.85 6.86 3.38
CA TYR A 11 -50.86 6.41 4.37
C TYR A 11 -50.16 5.11 3.95
N ASN A 12 -50.89 4.20 3.29
CA ASN A 12 -50.33 2.93 2.85
C ASN A 12 -49.35 3.13 1.68
N LEU A 13 -49.67 3.99 0.71
CA LEU A 13 -48.80 4.28 -0.43
C LEU A 13 -47.46 4.90 0.00
N LEU A 14 -47.50 5.81 0.97
CA LEU A 14 -46.30 6.45 1.50
C LEU A 14 -45.41 5.44 2.23
N LYS A 15 -46.01 4.53 3.01
CA LYS A 15 -45.29 3.46 3.70
C LYS A 15 -44.62 2.49 2.72
N THR A 16 -45.32 2.08 1.67
CA THR A 16 -44.75 1.20 0.63
C THR A 16 -43.60 1.86 -0.12
N SER A 17 -43.71 3.16 -0.47
CA SER A 17 -42.63 3.89 -1.14
C SER A 17 -41.38 4.09 -0.26
N ILE A 18 -41.56 4.26 1.05
CA ILE A 18 -40.46 4.37 2.02
C ILE A 18 -39.79 3.00 2.22
N GLU A 19 -40.56 1.92 2.24
CA GLU A 19 -40.04 0.55 2.35
C GLU A 19 -39.29 0.14 1.07
N GLU A 20 -39.81 0.42 -0.13
CA GLU A 20 -39.09 0.19 -1.39
C GLU A 20 -37.79 0.99 -1.47
N LYS A 21 -37.81 2.27 -1.06
CA LYS A 21 -36.59 3.09 -1.03
C LYS A 21 -35.55 2.52 -0.06
N LYS A 22 -35.98 2.08 1.13
CA LYS A 22 -35.10 1.43 2.12
C LYS A 22 -34.57 0.07 1.66
N MET A 23 -35.33 -0.71 0.90
CA MET A 23 -34.87 -1.98 0.34
C MET A 23 -33.86 -1.80 -0.81
N SER A 24 -33.93 -0.68 -1.55
CA SER A 24 -32.97 -0.39 -2.63
C SER A 24 -31.63 0.19 -2.15
N GLU A 25 -31.57 0.67 -0.91
CA GLU A 25 -30.37 1.29 -0.30
C GLU A 25 -29.68 0.37 0.73
N GLU A 26 -29.93 -0.94 0.70
CA GLU A 26 -29.10 -1.86 1.47
C GLU A 26 -27.67 -1.81 0.87
N PRO A 27 -26.66 -1.34 1.62
CA PRO A 27 -25.33 -1.14 1.06
C PRO A 27 -24.83 -2.50 0.61
N GLN A 28 -24.76 -2.71 -0.70
CA GLN A 28 -24.20 -3.93 -1.26
C GLN A 28 -22.77 -4.04 -0.75
N VAL A 29 -22.56 -4.91 0.23
CA VAL A 29 -21.25 -5.22 0.80
C VAL A 29 -20.48 -5.88 -0.33
N LYS A 30 -19.74 -5.08 -1.09
CA LYS A 30 -18.83 -5.59 -2.10
C LYS A 30 -17.93 -6.61 -1.39
N PRO A 31 -17.86 -7.86 -1.87
CA PRO A 31 -17.03 -8.86 -1.24
C PRO A 31 -15.60 -8.32 -1.18
N GLU A 32 -15.03 -8.29 0.02
CA GLU A 32 -13.66 -7.85 0.22
C GLU A 32 -12.74 -8.71 -0.65
N TRP A 33 -11.87 -8.07 -1.43
CA TRP A 33 -10.92 -8.78 -2.27
C TRP A 33 -10.10 -9.77 -1.43
N GLN A 34 -10.01 -11.03 -1.88
CA GLN A 34 -9.48 -12.16 -1.11
C GLN A 34 -8.07 -11.91 -0.52
N HIS A 35 -7.23 -11.11 -1.17
CA HIS A 35 -5.87 -10.82 -0.70
C HIS A 35 -5.71 -9.42 -0.06
N ALA A 36 -6.79 -8.67 0.12
CA ALA A 36 -6.76 -7.30 0.65
C ALA A 36 -6.07 -7.21 2.01
N SER A 37 -6.35 -8.16 2.90
CA SER A 37 -5.75 -8.21 4.24
C SER A 37 -4.25 -8.50 4.19
N LEU A 38 -3.81 -9.40 3.32
CA LEU A 38 -2.40 -9.74 3.14
C LEU A 38 -1.63 -8.56 2.52
N VAL A 39 -2.16 -7.97 1.45
CA VAL A 39 -1.55 -6.81 0.79
C VAL A 39 -1.49 -5.60 1.72
N SER A 40 -2.58 -5.32 2.43
CA SER A 40 -2.63 -4.25 3.43
C SER A 40 -1.64 -4.50 4.55
N GLY A 41 -1.59 -5.74 5.07
CA GLY A 41 -0.66 -6.17 6.11
C GLY A 41 0.78 -5.93 5.69
N LEU A 42 1.23 -6.53 4.60
CA LEU A 42 2.61 -6.39 4.13
C LEU A 42 2.94 -4.95 3.71
N GLY A 43 2.05 -4.30 2.96
CA GLY A 43 2.25 -2.94 2.48
C GLY A 43 2.35 -1.91 3.60
N LYS A 44 1.59 -2.09 4.70
CA LYS A 44 1.67 -1.22 5.90
C LYS A 44 3.06 -1.27 6.55
N TRP A 45 3.75 -2.40 6.48
CA TRP A 45 5.09 -2.54 7.09
C TRP A 45 6.24 -2.26 6.12
N ALA A 46 5.96 -2.03 4.84
CA ALA A 46 6.99 -1.87 3.81
C ALA A 46 8.01 -0.75 4.10
N TRP A 47 7.55 0.40 4.61
CA TRP A 47 8.47 1.49 4.98
C TRP A 47 9.30 1.16 6.22
N ILE A 48 8.76 0.40 7.19
CA ILE A 48 9.48 -0.02 8.39
C ILE A 48 10.56 -1.04 8.00
N ALA A 49 10.24 -1.99 7.13
CA ALA A 49 11.21 -2.92 6.59
C ALA A 49 12.36 -2.17 5.88
N GLY A 50 12.04 -1.16 5.06
CA GLY A 50 13.03 -0.28 4.44
C GLY A 50 13.93 0.44 5.45
N LEU A 51 13.35 0.94 6.55
CA LEU A 51 14.12 1.60 7.60
C LEU A 51 15.06 0.67 8.35
N ILE A 52 14.56 -0.49 8.78
CA ILE A 52 15.39 -1.50 9.47
C ILE A 52 16.56 -1.88 8.58
N ASN A 53 16.29 -2.08 7.29
CA ASN A 53 17.30 -2.48 6.34
C ASN A 53 18.35 -1.38 6.11
N GLY A 54 17.92 -0.12 5.96
CA GLY A 54 18.84 1.01 5.86
C GLY A 54 19.70 1.18 7.13
N ILE A 55 19.14 0.93 8.31
CA ILE A 55 19.92 0.95 9.57
C ILE A 55 20.97 -0.17 9.59
N ILE A 56 20.61 -1.40 9.18
CA ILE A 56 21.53 -2.53 9.11
C ILE A 56 22.68 -2.23 8.14
N GLU A 57 22.37 -1.69 6.96
CA GLU A 57 23.39 -1.28 5.98
C GLU A 57 24.31 -0.19 6.50
N MET A 58 23.76 0.77 7.23
CA MET A 58 24.56 1.84 7.84
C MET A 58 25.52 1.28 8.88
N ILE A 59 25.06 0.37 9.75
CA ILE A 59 25.91 -0.30 10.75
C ILE A 59 27.02 -1.10 10.06
N PHE A 60 26.69 -1.86 9.02
CA PHE A 60 27.67 -2.66 8.30
C PHE A 60 28.68 -1.79 7.53
N GLY A 61 28.23 -0.69 6.92
CA GLY A 61 29.10 0.28 6.26
C GLY A 61 30.10 0.89 7.24
N ILE A 62 29.66 1.30 8.43
CA ILE A 62 30.54 1.80 9.50
C ILE A 62 31.53 0.71 9.95
N TYR A 63 31.07 -0.53 10.12
CA TYR A 63 31.93 -1.66 10.46
C TYR A 63 33.02 -1.89 9.40
N LEU A 64 32.68 -1.86 8.10
CA LEU A 64 33.65 -1.99 7.02
C LEU A 64 34.66 -0.84 6.99
N LEU A 65 34.22 0.41 7.23
CA LEU A 65 35.13 1.55 7.33
C LEU A 65 36.11 1.36 8.49
N ALA A 66 35.64 0.89 9.64
CA ALA A 66 36.50 0.64 10.80
C ALA A 66 37.51 -0.49 10.53
N LEU A 67 37.09 -1.56 9.85
CA LEU A 67 37.93 -2.74 9.61
C LEU A 67 39.00 -2.52 8.54
N PHE A 68 38.71 -1.72 7.51
CA PHE A 68 39.61 -1.49 6.37
C PHE A 68 40.31 -0.12 6.40
N GLY A 69 40.36 0.54 7.56
CA GLY A 69 41.21 1.74 7.76
C GLY A 69 40.61 3.06 7.24
N GLY A 70 39.29 3.21 7.22
CA GLY A 70 38.59 4.45 6.91
C GLY A 70 38.03 4.52 5.48
N PHE A 71 37.94 5.74 4.94
CA PHE A 71 37.32 6.04 3.63
C PHE A 71 37.98 5.37 2.41
N GLY A 72 39.11 4.67 2.59
CA GLY A 72 39.71 3.83 1.54
C GLY A 72 38.84 2.63 1.14
N SER A 73 37.89 2.24 1.98
CA SER A 73 36.89 1.22 1.65
C SER A 73 35.72 1.85 0.89
N LEU A 74 35.84 1.90 -0.45
CA LEU A 74 34.76 2.32 -1.35
C LEU A 74 33.46 1.54 -1.09
N THR A 75 33.60 0.27 -0.71
CA THR A 75 32.48 -0.59 -0.32
C THR A 75 31.76 -0.05 0.93
N GLY A 76 32.49 0.31 1.99
CA GLY A 76 31.91 0.86 3.22
C GLY A 76 31.20 2.20 2.98
N VAL A 77 31.82 3.09 2.19
CA VAL A 77 31.19 4.36 1.78
C VAL A 77 29.91 4.12 0.97
N GLY A 78 29.95 3.16 0.04
CA GLY A 78 28.79 2.76 -0.76
C GLY A 78 27.60 2.29 0.09
N TYR A 79 27.84 1.44 1.09
CA TYR A 79 26.79 0.99 2.03
C TYR A 79 26.17 2.15 2.82
N ILE A 80 26.98 3.12 3.27
CA ILE A 80 26.45 4.29 4.00
C ILE A 80 25.58 5.15 3.08
N ILE A 81 26.01 5.39 1.84
CA ILE A 81 25.22 6.15 0.87
C ILE A 81 23.92 5.40 0.54
N GLY A 82 23.99 4.10 0.28
CA GLY A 82 22.83 3.23 0.03
C GLY A 82 21.84 3.27 1.19
N ALA A 83 22.32 3.11 2.42
CA ALA A 83 21.53 3.22 3.64
C ALA A 83 20.78 4.55 3.75
N ILE A 84 21.46 5.68 3.51
CA ILE A 84 20.85 7.01 3.58
C ILE A 84 19.72 7.13 2.54
N ILE A 85 19.97 6.69 1.31
CA ILE A 85 18.96 6.69 0.25
C ILE A 85 17.77 5.82 0.65
N LEU A 86 18.01 4.61 1.18
CA LEU A 86 16.95 3.68 1.57
C LEU A 86 16.08 4.25 2.69
N ILE A 87 16.70 4.85 3.72
CA ILE A 87 16.00 5.50 4.83
C ILE A 87 15.15 6.67 4.30
N PHE A 88 15.75 7.52 3.46
CA PHE A 88 15.07 8.67 2.90
C PHE A 88 13.87 8.27 2.05
N VAL A 89 14.05 7.34 1.10
CA VAL A 89 12.96 6.86 0.23
C VAL A 89 11.88 6.16 1.05
N SER A 90 12.25 5.40 2.10
CA SER A 90 11.29 4.77 3.01
C SER A 90 10.33 5.79 3.64
N PHE A 91 10.88 6.89 4.17
CA PHE A 91 10.07 7.93 4.80
C PHE A 91 9.36 8.84 3.80
N ALA A 92 10.05 9.31 2.77
CA ALA A 92 9.57 10.35 1.87
C ALA A 92 8.61 9.81 0.79
N ILE A 93 8.77 8.54 0.41
CA ILE A 93 8.04 7.97 -0.74
C ILE A 93 7.22 6.76 -0.30
N ILE A 94 7.85 5.70 0.21
CA ILE A 94 7.14 4.44 0.52
C ILE A 94 6.07 4.67 1.57
N LYS A 95 6.38 5.37 2.67
CA LYS A 95 5.41 5.62 3.74
C LYS A 95 4.15 6.34 3.22
N PRO A 96 4.20 7.56 2.65
CA PRO A 96 3.00 8.29 2.27
C PRO A 96 2.32 7.76 1.01
N LYS A 97 3.07 7.27 0.02
CA LYS A 97 2.50 6.91 -1.31
C LYS A 97 2.09 5.45 -1.41
N PHE A 98 2.79 4.55 -0.71
CA PHE A 98 2.53 3.11 -0.80
C PHE A 98 1.89 2.57 0.48
N SER A 99 2.60 2.70 1.60
CA SER A 99 2.23 2.05 2.85
C SER A 99 0.94 2.60 3.47
N SER A 100 0.76 3.91 3.51
CA SER A 100 -0.48 4.53 3.95
C SER A 100 -1.66 4.08 3.09
N LYS A 101 -1.48 4.01 1.77
CA LYS A 101 -2.53 3.58 0.82
C LYS A 101 -2.88 2.11 0.96
N CYS A 102 -1.88 1.24 1.17
CA CYS A 102 -2.12 -0.15 1.52
C CYS A 102 -2.85 -0.29 2.87
N ALA A 103 -2.51 0.52 3.88
CA ALA A 103 -3.17 0.49 5.19
C ALA A 103 -4.63 0.99 5.13
N GLU A 104 -4.89 2.00 4.31
CA GLU A 104 -6.23 2.54 4.02
C GLU A 104 -7.05 1.66 3.05
N LYS A 105 -6.42 0.64 2.44
CA LYS A 105 -6.99 -0.17 1.36
C LYS A 105 -7.48 0.67 0.17
N ASP A 106 -6.82 1.80 -0.08
CA ASP A 106 -7.09 2.73 -1.17
C ASP A 106 -6.37 2.26 -2.44
N TRP A 107 -6.90 1.20 -3.05
CA TRP A 107 -6.30 0.53 -4.21
C TRP A 107 -6.29 1.40 -5.46
N GLU A 108 -7.33 2.23 -5.64
CA GLU A 108 -7.43 3.17 -6.76
C GLU A 108 -6.29 4.18 -6.77
N ALA A 109 -5.90 4.71 -5.61
CA ALA A 109 -4.74 5.60 -5.51
C ALA A 109 -3.43 4.89 -5.92
N LEU A 110 -3.28 3.60 -5.61
CA LEU A 110 -2.10 2.81 -5.99
C LEU A 110 -2.06 2.50 -7.48
N TYR A 111 -3.21 2.19 -8.09
CA TYR A 111 -3.30 2.01 -9.55
C TYR A 111 -3.13 3.31 -10.32
N GLY A 112 -3.59 4.44 -9.76
CA GLY A 112 -3.36 5.77 -10.29
C GLY A 112 -1.88 6.19 -10.21
N TRP A 113 -1.12 5.63 -9.28
CA TRP A 113 0.29 5.94 -9.10
C TRP A 113 1.18 5.20 -10.11
N THR A 114 1.15 5.68 -11.35
CA THR A 114 1.89 5.11 -12.49
C THR A 114 2.79 6.14 -13.17
N LEU A 115 3.81 5.63 -13.85
CA LEU A 115 4.65 6.35 -14.79
C LEU A 115 4.18 6.01 -16.21
N ALA A 116 3.78 7.02 -16.98
CA ALA A 116 3.44 6.85 -18.40
C ALA A 116 4.72 6.92 -19.24
N LEU A 117 5.05 5.82 -19.92
CA LEU A 117 6.16 5.71 -20.86
C LEU A 117 5.60 5.39 -22.25
N GLY A 118 5.43 6.42 -23.06
CA GLY A 118 4.77 6.31 -24.36
C GLY A 118 3.33 5.84 -24.20
N GLY A 119 3.06 4.58 -24.58
CA GLY A 119 1.74 3.93 -24.46
C GLY A 119 1.57 3.01 -23.25
N THR A 120 2.64 2.73 -22.49
CA THR A 120 2.58 1.79 -21.36
C THR A 120 2.58 2.55 -20.02
N LYS A 121 1.70 2.14 -19.10
CA LYS A 121 1.66 2.65 -17.73
C LYS A 121 2.38 1.68 -16.79
N ILE A 122 3.49 2.11 -16.19
CA ILE A 122 4.27 1.30 -15.25
C ILE A 122 3.96 1.78 -13.82
N PRO A 123 3.41 0.93 -12.94
CA PRO A 123 3.15 1.30 -11.55
C PRO A 123 4.42 1.71 -10.81
N TRP A 124 4.41 2.86 -10.15
CA TRP A 124 5.56 3.35 -9.38
C TRP A 124 5.94 2.40 -8.25
N MET A 125 4.96 1.70 -7.66
CA MET A 125 5.21 0.69 -6.63
C MET A 125 6.15 -0.44 -7.09
N LEU A 126 6.11 -0.83 -8.38
CA LEU A 126 7.07 -1.80 -8.92
C LEU A 126 8.47 -1.21 -9.03
N ILE A 127 8.58 0.02 -9.55
CA ILE A 127 9.86 0.71 -9.71
C ILE A 127 10.54 0.86 -8.34
N TRP A 128 9.81 1.34 -7.34
CA TRP A 128 10.34 1.51 -6.00
C TRP A 128 10.65 0.18 -5.30
N GLY A 129 9.85 -0.86 -5.55
CA GLY A 129 10.15 -2.20 -5.06
C GLY A 129 11.47 -2.75 -5.62
N ILE A 130 11.71 -2.57 -6.93
CA ILE A 130 12.98 -2.96 -7.58
C ILE A 130 14.15 -2.16 -7.02
N ILE A 131 14.00 -0.83 -6.86
CA ILE A 131 15.02 0.02 -6.24
C ILE A 131 15.34 -0.49 -4.83
N PHE A 132 14.33 -0.80 -4.02
CA PHE A 132 14.54 -1.35 -2.68
C PHE A 132 15.25 -2.70 -2.72
N THR A 133 14.95 -3.56 -3.68
CA THR A 133 15.67 -4.82 -3.86
C THR A 133 17.14 -4.58 -4.20
N LEU A 134 17.45 -3.66 -5.12
CA LEU A 134 18.83 -3.40 -5.55
C LEU A 134 19.69 -2.72 -4.48
N PHE A 135 19.10 -1.80 -3.72
CA PHE A 135 19.76 -1.08 -2.63
C PHE A 135 19.54 -1.74 -1.27
N SER A 136 19.09 -3.00 -1.24
CA SER A 136 18.92 -3.76 -0.01
C SER A 136 20.02 -4.79 0.14
N TRP A 137 20.49 -4.90 1.37
CA TRP A 137 21.21 -6.02 1.91
C TRP A 137 20.53 -7.35 1.53
N TYR A 138 21.23 -8.21 0.80
CA TYR A 138 20.74 -9.50 0.27
C TYR A 138 19.43 -9.44 -0.53
N TYR A 139 19.03 -8.30 -1.11
CA TYR A 139 17.84 -8.18 -1.97
C TYR A 139 16.48 -8.36 -1.27
N TRP A 140 16.43 -8.50 0.06
CA TRP A 140 15.18 -8.77 0.80
C TRP A 140 14.30 -7.53 1.02
N GLY A 141 14.88 -6.33 1.09
CA GLY A 141 14.18 -5.10 1.46
C GLY A 141 13.03 -4.72 0.52
N GLY A 142 13.14 -5.09 -0.77
CA GLY A 142 12.07 -4.83 -1.75
C GLY A 142 10.89 -5.78 -1.66
N ILE A 143 10.98 -6.91 -0.96
CA ILE A 143 9.92 -7.93 -0.95
C ILE A 143 8.60 -7.40 -0.37
N PHE A 144 8.68 -6.52 0.64
CA PHE A 144 7.52 -5.93 1.29
C PHE A 144 6.81 -4.88 0.43
N VAL A 145 7.44 -4.43 -0.66
CA VAL A 145 6.82 -3.56 -1.67
C VAL A 145 6.41 -4.39 -2.87
N LEU A 146 7.32 -5.23 -3.40
CA LEU A 146 7.13 -6.01 -4.61
C LEU A 146 6.02 -7.05 -4.47
N LEU A 147 5.96 -7.78 -3.36
CA LEU A 147 4.96 -8.84 -3.20
C LEU A 147 3.54 -8.27 -3.18
N PRO A 148 3.20 -7.26 -2.36
CA PRO A 148 1.91 -6.59 -2.45
C PRO A 148 1.68 -5.90 -3.81
N ALA A 149 2.70 -5.30 -4.43
CA ALA A 149 2.55 -4.67 -5.75
C ALA A 149 2.20 -5.69 -6.85
N ILE A 150 2.86 -6.84 -6.87
CA ILE A 150 2.58 -7.93 -7.82
C ILE A 150 1.17 -8.46 -7.58
N LEU A 151 0.79 -8.74 -6.32
CA LEU A 151 -0.57 -9.20 -6.00
C LEU A 151 -1.63 -8.20 -6.46
N LEU A 152 -1.44 -6.91 -6.21
CA LEU A 152 -2.36 -5.87 -6.70
C LEU A 152 -2.50 -5.90 -8.23
N LEU A 153 -1.41 -6.06 -8.96
CA LEU A 153 -1.46 -6.01 -10.43
C LEU A 153 -2.11 -7.24 -11.07
N PHE A 154 -1.92 -8.43 -10.49
CA PHE A 154 -2.41 -9.67 -11.08
C PHE A 154 -3.76 -10.12 -10.52
N THR A 155 -4.00 -9.89 -9.24
CA THR A 155 -5.20 -10.40 -8.56
C THR A 155 -6.03 -9.30 -7.94
N GLY A 156 -5.59 -8.04 -7.95
CA GLY A 156 -6.24 -6.93 -7.29
C GLY A 156 -7.65 -6.62 -7.80
N PRO A 157 -8.44 -5.88 -7.00
CA PRO A 157 -9.79 -5.48 -7.38
C PRO A 157 -9.71 -4.55 -8.60
N ARG A 158 -10.66 -4.72 -9.53
CA ARG A 158 -10.83 -3.89 -10.73
C ARG A 158 -12.09 -3.06 -10.64
#